data_AF-A0A832K034-F1
#
_entry.id   AF-A0A832K034-F1
#
_cell.length_a   1.000
_cell.length_b   1.000
_cell.length_c   1.000
_cell.angle_alpha   90.00
_cell.angle_beta   90.00
_cell.angle_gamma   90.00
#
_symmetry.space_group_name_H-M   'P 1'
#
loop_
_entity.id
_entity.type
_entity.pdbx_description
1 polymer ?
#
loop_
_entity_poly.entity_id
_entity_poly.type
_entity_poly.pdbx_seq_one_letter_code
_entity_poly.pdbx_strand_id
1 'polypeptide(L)' 'MLLTDEVASKANILTKDASTLLGREGVYIRVLGTEEQLKRVETLLEGKARRIEGDELQEVLRKLKEEDERALAGFGSIFS' A
#
# COMPACT_ATOMS: atom_id res chain seq x y z
N MET A 1 -29.24 -11.38 1.13
CA MET A 1 -28.59 -10.11 1.52
C MET A 1 -27.26 -10.52 2.14
N LEU A 2 -26.22 -10.61 1.30
CA LEU A 2 -24.94 -11.31 1.58
C LEU A 2 -23.78 -10.55 0.89
N LEU A 3 -23.85 -9.21 0.88
CA LEU A 3 -22.88 -8.35 0.19
C LEU A 3 -22.14 -7.40 1.14
N THR A 4 -22.39 -7.51 2.44
CA THR A 4 -21.87 -6.56 3.43
C THR A 4 -20.74 -7.13 4.29
N ASP A 5 -20.59 -8.47 4.37
CA ASP A 5 -19.55 -9.10 5.20
C ASP A 5 -18.23 -9.37 4.48
N GLU A 6 -18.22 -9.59 3.16
CA GLU A 6 -16.96 -9.87 2.43
C GLU A 6 -16.10 -8.64 2.14
N VAL A 7 -16.69 -7.44 2.07
CA VAL A 7 -15.96 -6.20 1.75
C VAL A 7 -15.09 -5.75 2.92
N ALA A 8 -15.50 -6.06 4.16
CA ALA A 8 -14.75 -5.72 5.36
C ALA A 8 -13.50 -6.60 5.56
N SER A 9 -13.50 -7.83 5.03
CA SER A 9 -12.44 -8.84 5.23
C SER A 9 -11.21 -8.64 4.32
N LYS A 10 -11.32 -7.82 3.26
CA LYS A 10 -10.24 -7.54 2.29
C LYS A 10 -9.78 -6.08 2.36
N ALA A 11 -9.32 -5.61 3.52
CA ALA A 11 -8.43 -4.44 3.48
C ALA A 11 -7.21 -4.85 2.64
N ASN A 12 -7.04 -4.28 1.45
CA ASN A 12 -5.88 -4.54 0.61
C ASN A 12 -4.70 -3.80 1.23
N ILE A 13 -4.08 -4.45 2.22
CA ILE A 13 -2.87 -3.98 2.89
C ILE A 13 -1.69 -4.46 2.06
N LEU A 14 -1.05 -3.52 1.37
CA LEU A 14 0.22 -3.77 0.69
C LEU A 14 1.34 -3.31 1.61
N THR A 15 2.14 -4.26 2.09
CA THR A 15 3.37 -3.97 2.82
C THR A 15 4.54 -4.01 1.85
N LYS A 16 5.35 -2.96 1.85
CA LYS A 16 6.50 -2.83 0.96
C LYS A 16 7.71 -2.34 1.73
N ASP A 17 8.83 -3.04 1.62
CA ASP A 17 10.05 -2.67 2.32
C ASP A 17 10.59 -1.34 1.80
N ALA A 18 10.81 -0.38 2.70
CA ALA A 18 11.34 0.94 2.35
C ALA A 18 12.75 0.85 1.74
N SER A 19 13.48 -0.22 2.05
CA SER A 19 14.80 -0.52 1.51
C SER A 19 14.73 -0.82 0.02
N THR A 20 13.71 -1.55 -0.42
CA THR A 20 13.51 -1.90 -1.83
C THR A 20 13.00 -0.73 -2.67
N LEU A 21 12.19 0.15 -2.08
CA LEU A 21 11.62 1.31 -2.78
C LEU A 21 12.58 2.51 -2.84
N LEU A 22 13.22 2.83 -1.72
CA LEU A 22 13.95 4.09 -1.51
C LEU A 22 15.32 3.90 -0.84
N GLY A 23 15.75 2.67 -0.57
CA GLY A 23 17.00 2.41 0.16
C GLY A 23 16.97 2.89 1.62
N ARG A 24 15.78 3.09 2.19
CA ARG A 24 15.60 3.51 3.59
C ARG A 24 15.33 2.33 4.50
N GLU A 25 15.62 2.46 5.79
CA GLU A 25 15.19 1.47 6.78
C GLU A 25 13.71 1.65 7.13
N GLY A 26 12.98 0.54 7.24
CA GLY A 26 11.56 0.53 7.60
C GLY A 26 10.66 -0.16 6.57
N VAL A 27 9.35 -0.11 6.83
CA VAL A 27 8.32 -0.73 5.99
C VAL A 27 7.23 0.29 5.71
N TYR A 28 6.89 0.47 4.44
CA TYR A 28 5.71 1.22 4.03
C TYR A 28 4.50 0.31 4.00
N ILE A 29 3.42 0.76 4.64
CA ILE A 29 2.14 0.06 4.66
C ILE A 29 1.15 0.92 3.90
N ARG A 30 0.74 0.47 2.72
CA ARG A 30 -0.35 1.08 1.96
C ARG A 30 -1.63 0.33 2.28
N VAL A 31 -2.60 1.04 2.84
CA VAL A 31 -3.91 0.48 3.16
C VAL A 31 -4.93 1.05 2.18
N LEU A 32 -5.60 0.17 1.45
CA LEU A 32 -6.72 0.50 0.58
C LEU A 32 -7.99 -0.11 1.19
N GLY A 33 -8.98 0.74 1.44
CA GLY A 33 -10.25 0.35 2.03
C GLY A 33 -11.24 1.49 2.03
N THR A 34 -12.41 1.25 2.62
CA THR A 34 -13.41 2.28 2.87
C THR A 34 -12.91 3.28 3.90
N GLU A 35 -13.51 4.48 3.96
CA GLU A 35 -13.15 5.50 4.97
C GLU A 35 -13.21 4.95 6.40
N GLU A 36 -14.15 4.07 6.69
CA GLU A 36 -14.33 3.46 8.00
C GLU A 36 -13.20 2.48 8.35
N GLN A 37 -12.71 1.71 7.37
CA GLN A 37 -11.53 0.85 7.52
C GLN A 37 -10.26 1.68 7.71
N LEU A 38 -10.11 2.76 6.93
CA LEU A 38 -8.96 3.67 7.04
C LEU A 38 -8.90 4.34 8.42
N LYS A 39 -10.03 4.82 8.95
CA LYS A 39 -10.11 5.39 10.30
C LYS A 39 -9.73 4.38 11.39
N ARG A 40 -10.23 3.13 11.29
CA ARG A 40 -9.86 2.06 12.23
C ARG A 40 -8.36 1.79 12.22
N VAL A 41 -7.77 1.73 11.02
CA VAL A 41 -6.33 1.52 10.86
C VAL A 41 -5.53 2.69 11.40
N GLU A 42 -5.96 3.93 11.15
CA GLU A 42 -5.34 5.13 11.67
C GLU A 42 -5.28 5.11 13.22
N THR A 43 -6.38 4.77 13.89
CA THR A 43 -6.41 4.60 15.35
C THR A 43 -5.53 3.44 15.84
N LEU A 44 -5.46 2.32 15.11
CA LEU A 44 -4.61 1.19 15.50
C LEU A 44 -3.11 1.48 15.34
N LEU A 45 -2.77 2.33 14.39
CA LEU A 45 -1.41 2.74 14.08
C LEU A 45 -0.99 4.00 14.84
N GLU A 46 -1.91 4.67 15.52
CA GLU A 46 -1.66 5.81 16.38
C GLU A 46 -0.57 5.46 17.41
N GLY A 47 0.56 6.15 17.34
CA GLY A 47 1.73 5.89 18.20
C GLY A 47 2.63 4.72 17.80
N LYS A 48 2.29 3.94 16.75
CA LYS A 48 3.10 2.82 16.23
C LYS A 48 3.67 3.05 14.84
N ALA A 49 2.98 3.83 14.01
CA ALA A 49 3.44 4.20 12.69
C ALA A 49 3.27 5.71 12.47
N ARG A 50 4.08 6.24 11.56
CA ARG A 50 4.01 7.64 11.15
C ARG A 50 3.29 7.71 9.80
N ARG A 51 2.27 8.58 9.72
CA ARG A 51 1.69 8.97 8.45
C ARG A 51 2.72 9.79 7.67
N ILE A 52 3.09 9.32 6.49
CA ILE A 52 3.93 10.07 5.55
C ILE A 52 3.05 11.05 4.77
N GLU A 53 3.54 12.28 4.61
CA GLU A 53 2.83 13.38 3.95
C GLU A 53 3.81 14.20 3.08
N GLY A 54 3.29 15.05 2.20
CA GLY A 54 4.10 15.94 1.36
C GLY A 54 4.95 15.20 0.33
N ASP A 55 6.19 15.65 0.16
CA ASP A 55 7.12 15.15 -0.87
C ASP A 55 7.45 13.67 -0.71
N GLU A 56 7.59 13.19 0.53
CA GLU A 56 7.88 11.79 0.84
C GLU A 56 6.75 10.87 0.34
N LEU A 57 5.50 11.27 0.53
CA LEU A 57 4.35 10.53 0.02
C LEU A 57 4.35 10.45 -1.51
N GLN A 58 4.63 11.56 -2.19
CA GLN A 58 4.70 11.61 -3.66
C GLN A 58 5.81 10.70 -4.19
N GLU A 59 6.97 10.70 -3.52
CA GLU A 59 8.11 9.87 -3.91
C GLU A 59 7.79 8.38 -3.77
N VAL A 60 7.20 7.97 -2.65
CA VAL A 60 6.76 6.57 -2.41
C VAL A 60 5.71 6.14 -3.42
N LEU A 61 4.70 6.98 -3.69
CA LEU A 61 3.65 6.68 -4.68
C LEU A 61 4.22 6.52 -6.09
N ARG A 62 5.15 7.39 -6.50
CA ARG A 62 5.83 7.28 -7.79
C ARG A 62 6.59 5.95 -7.89
N LYS A 63 7.35 5.59 -6.86
CA LYS A 63 8.12 4.33 -6.84
C LYS A 63 7.25 3.08 -6.88
N LEU A 64 6.15 3.07 -6.12
CA LEU A 64 5.16 1.99 -6.18
C LEU A 64 4.58 1.83 -7.59
N LYS A 65 4.23 2.94 -8.25
CA LYS A 65 3.70 2.93 -9.61
C LYS A 65 4.74 2.40 -10.61
N GLU A 66 5.99 2.83 -10.52
CA GLU A 66 7.09 2.32 -11.36
C GLU A 66 7.28 0.80 -11.19
N GLU A 67 7.17 0.29 -9.96
CA GLU A 67 7.24 -1.15 -9.71
C GLU A 67 6.04 -1.91 -10.28
N ASP A 68 4.82 -1.40 -10.11
CA ASP A 68 3.61 -2.01 -10.67
C ASP A 68 3.72 -2.08 -12.21
N GLU A 69 4.20 -1.02 -12.86
CA GLU A 69 4.43 -0.97 -14.32
C GLU A 69 5.52 -1.95 -14.76
N ARG A 70 6.64 -2.05 -14.02
CA ARG A 70 7.69 -3.04 -14.29
C ARG A 70 7.20 -4.47 -14.12
N ALA A 71 6.40 -4.74 -13.10
CA ALA A 71 5.80 -6.05 -12.89
C ALA A 71 4.85 -6.40 -14.06
N LEU A 72 3.97 -5.49 -14.46
CA LEU A 72 3.09 -5.65 -15.63
C LEU A 72 3.87 -5.89 -16.92
N ALA A 73 4.96 -5.14 -17.15
CA ALA A 73 5.84 -5.32 -18.31
C ALA A 73 6.57 -6.67 -18.29
N GLY A 74 7.03 -7.13 -17.12
CA GLY A 74 7.66 -8.43 -16.94
C GLY A 74 6.71 -9.62 -17.12
N PHE A 75 5.45 -9.49 -16.70
CA PHE A 75 4.41 -10.49 -16.97
C PHE A 75 4.10 -10.62 -18.48
N GLY A 76 4.19 -9.53 -19.24
CA GLY A 76 4.03 -9.55 -20.70
C GLY A 76 5.06 -10.42 -21.43
N SER A 77 6.23 -10.67 -20.83
CA SER A 77 7.27 -11.53 -21.40
C SER A 77 7.16 -13.01 -21.06
N ILE A 78 6.31 -13.40 -20.10
CA ILE A 78 6.11 -14.81 -19.71
C ILE A 78 4.98 -15.47 -20.51
N PHE A 79 4.13 -14.67 -21.18
CA PHE A 79 3.09 -15.15 -22.10
C PHE A 79 3.47 -15.07 -23.59
N SER A 80 4.76 -14.92 -23.92
CA SER A 80 5.27 -15.02 -25.31
C SER A 80 5.85 -16.39 -25.61
#